data_AF-A0A4Y7RXM1-F1
#
_entry.id   AF-A0A4Y7RXM1-F1
#
_cell.length_a   1.000
_cell.length_b   1.000
_cell.length_c   1.000
_cell.angle_alpha   90.00
_cell.angle_beta   90.00
_cell.angle_gamma   90.00
#
_symmetry.space_group_name_H-M   'P 1'
#
loop_
_entity.id
_entity.type
_entity.pdbx_description
1 polymer ?
#
loop_
_entity_poly.entity_id
_entity_poly.type
_entity_poly.pdbx_seq_one_letter_code
_entity_poly.pdbx_strand_id
1 'polypeptide(L)'
;MRIAILRLITTILYASDKDPETVSDVDILNLLPITQGGCQVIRTEKEREMGFASFEESLEATARTTSAFHKPAVLDPALANGTEEQVEQINDERITGPICHIRLYVTFARRGLFDKVLQWETSPEGLNVEGGLGRLKELASEAEVKHSLSIAIERVAERRETGNDIFRRKKRLDDARFEYWSAAELAAALVEFDDVSNGKYAELLAGMRKELVLNLGNAAEMSLGQGYFDRALVFTSAAVRLAERCAGKDDVGQSVIEKNKRRVTRAEDGIKRQKKG
;
A
#
# COMPACT_ATOMS: atom_id res chain seq x y z
N MET A 1 15.07 -9.89 3.00
CA MET A 1 15.29 -10.03 1.55
C MET A 1 14.01 -9.83 0.74
N ARG A 2 12.87 -10.48 1.08
CA ARG A 2 11.62 -10.38 0.31
C ARG A 2 11.04 -8.96 0.16
N ILE A 3 11.00 -8.17 1.23
CA ILE A 3 10.52 -6.77 1.18
C ILE A 3 11.31 -5.92 0.17
N ALA A 4 12.65 -6.09 0.12
CA ALA A 4 13.50 -5.37 -0.83
C ALA A 4 13.17 -5.77 -2.29
N ILE A 5 12.94 -7.06 -2.54
CA ILE A 5 12.51 -7.57 -3.85
C ILE A 5 11.15 -6.97 -4.24
N LEU A 6 10.17 -6.96 -3.33
CA LEU A 6 8.84 -6.39 -3.60
C LEU A 6 8.88 -4.88 -3.90
N ARG A 7 9.75 -4.13 -3.20
CA ARG A 7 9.96 -2.70 -3.47
C ARG A 7 10.68 -2.46 -4.80
N LEU A 8 11.66 -3.29 -5.14
CA LEU A 8 12.32 -3.26 -6.44
C LEU A 8 11.32 -3.54 -7.56
N ILE A 9 10.49 -4.58 -7.43
CA ILE A 9 9.41 -4.87 -8.37
C ILE A 9 8.48 -3.68 -8.51
N THR A 10 8.01 -3.10 -7.40
CA THR A 10 7.15 -1.89 -7.43
C THR A 10 7.80 -0.74 -8.21
N THR A 11 9.12 -0.58 -8.09
CA THR A 11 9.89 0.45 -8.83
C THR A 11 9.98 0.10 -10.32
N ILE A 12 10.21 -1.16 -10.66
CA ILE A 12 10.22 -1.66 -12.04
C ILE A 12 8.84 -1.44 -12.69
N LEU A 13 7.75 -1.72 -11.98
CA LEU A 13 6.38 -1.48 -12.47
C LEU A 13 6.11 0.00 -12.72
N TYR A 14 6.57 0.87 -11.83
CA TYR A 14 6.47 2.31 -12.06
C TYR A 14 7.27 2.77 -13.29
N ALA A 15 8.49 2.25 -13.46
CA ALA A 15 9.31 2.55 -14.64
C ALA A 15 8.66 2.01 -15.92
N SER A 16 8.09 0.80 -15.88
CA SER A 16 7.44 0.15 -17.02
C SER A 16 6.15 0.84 -17.45
N ASP A 17 5.46 1.53 -16.53
CA ASP A 17 4.31 2.40 -16.85
C ASP A 17 4.75 3.73 -17.48
N LYS A 18 5.97 4.21 -17.18
CA LYS A 18 6.52 5.45 -17.76
C LYS A 18 7.15 5.23 -19.13
N ASP A 19 7.82 4.10 -19.31
CA ASP A 19 8.48 3.71 -20.55
C ASP A 19 8.18 2.24 -20.85
N PRO A 20 7.04 1.94 -21.52
CA PRO A 20 6.58 0.58 -21.75
C PRO A 20 7.54 -0.29 -22.56
N GLU A 21 8.43 0.31 -23.35
CA GLU A 21 9.38 -0.42 -24.20
C GLU A 21 10.57 -0.97 -23.38
N THR A 22 10.83 -0.43 -22.18
CA THR A 22 11.96 -0.85 -21.34
C THR A 22 11.76 -2.18 -20.63
N VAL A 23 10.51 -2.59 -20.39
CA VAL A 23 10.17 -3.85 -19.69
C VAL A 23 9.07 -4.56 -20.45
N SER A 24 9.39 -5.74 -20.99
CA SER A 24 8.49 -6.50 -21.84
C SER A 24 7.29 -7.06 -21.05
N ASP A 25 6.20 -7.38 -21.74
CA ASP A 25 5.05 -8.05 -21.12
C ASP A 25 5.44 -9.37 -20.45
N VAL A 26 6.36 -10.13 -21.05
CA VAL A 26 6.83 -11.41 -20.52
C VAL A 26 7.60 -11.21 -19.22
N ASP A 27 8.44 -10.17 -19.14
CA ASP A 27 9.14 -9.81 -17.90
C ASP A 27 8.16 -9.48 -16.77
N ILE A 28 7.13 -8.69 -17.09
CA ILE A 28 6.05 -8.33 -16.16
C ILE A 28 5.27 -9.58 -15.69
N LEU A 29 4.96 -10.50 -16.60
CA LEU A 29 4.25 -11.75 -16.29
C LEU A 29 5.05 -12.68 -15.38
N ASN A 30 6.37 -12.74 -15.55
CA ASN A 30 7.27 -13.53 -14.70
C ASN A 30 7.29 -13.04 -13.24
N LEU A 31 6.83 -11.82 -12.95
CA LEU A 31 6.72 -11.28 -11.59
C LEU A 31 5.44 -11.73 -10.86
N LEU A 32 4.46 -12.29 -11.57
CA LEU A 32 3.16 -12.65 -10.98
C LEU A 32 3.27 -13.67 -9.85
N PRO A 33 3.97 -14.82 -10.00
CA PRO A 33 4.11 -15.79 -8.91
C PRO A 33 4.84 -15.19 -7.69
N ILE A 34 5.83 -14.32 -7.94
CA ILE A 34 6.63 -13.69 -6.88
C ILE A 34 5.76 -12.75 -6.04
N THR A 35 4.99 -11.89 -6.69
CA THR A 35 4.12 -10.93 -6.00
C THR A 35 2.91 -11.60 -5.35
N GLN A 36 2.35 -12.65 -5.97
CA GLN A 36 1.25 -13.43 -5.41
C GLN A 36 1.66 -14.11 -4.10
N GLY A 37 2.90 -14.59 -4.02
CA GLY A 37 3.47 -15.10 -2.77
C GLY A 37 3.45 -14.05 -1.64
N GLY A 38 3.62 -12.76 -1.96
CA GLY A 38 3.52 -11.65 -1.00
C GLY A 38 2.08 -11.25 -0.64
N CYS A 39 1.08 -11.67 -1.42
CA CYS A 39 -0.33 -11.35 -1.21
C CYS A 39 -1.12 -12.58 -0.73
N GLN A 40 -0.69 -13.13 0.42
CA GLN A 40 -1.30 -14.33 1.01
C GLN A 40 -1.96 -14.03 2.35
N VAL A 41 -2.88 -14.91 2.76
CA VAL A 41 -3.37 -14.92 4.14
C VAL A 41 -2.21 -15.25 5.07
N ILE A 42 -1.93 -14.31 5.98
CA ILE A 42 -0.90 -14.44 7.01
C ILE A 42 -1.62 -14.40 8.35
N ARG A 43 -1.29 -15.33 9.24
CA ARG A 43 -1.86 -15.43 10.59
C ARG A 43 -1.82 -14.08 11.30
N THR A 44 -2.95 -13.71 11.86
CA THR A 44 -3.16 -12.53 12.70
C THR A 44 -2.37 -12.64 14.00
N GLU A 45 -2.24 -11.53 14.73
CA GLU A 45 -1.56 -11.52 16.04
C GLU A 45 -2.19 -12.52 17.02
N LYS A 46 -3.52 -12.55 17.10
CA LYS A 46 -4.28 -13.50 17.93
C LYS A 46 -4.03 -14.96 17.55
N GLU A 47 -3.96 -15.28 16.26
CA GLU A 47 -3.69 -16.65 15.80
C GLU A 47 -2.26 -17.08 16.09
N ARG A 48 -1.32 -16.14 16.23
CA ARG A 48 0.06 -16.43 16.64
C ARG A 48 0.16 -16.65 18.15
N GLU A 49 -0.64 -15.95 18.94
CA GLU A 49 -0.74 -16.18 20.39
C GLU A 49 -1.25 -17.59 20.73
N MET A 50 -2.02 -18.22 19.83
CA MET A 50 -2.48 -19.61 19.95
C MET A 50 -1.37 -20.64 19.70
N GLY A 51 -0.16 -20.21 19.30
CA GLY A 51 0.98 -21.07 19.03
C GLY A 51 1.10 -21.48 17.57
N PHE A 52 2.31 -21.92 17.19
CA PHE A 52 2.64 -22.40 15.85
C PHE A 52 2.71 -23.93 15.83
N ALA A 53 2.31 -24.54 14.72
CA ALA A 53 2.39 -26.00 14.55
C ALA A 53 3.84 -26.48 14.40
N SER A 54 4.74 -25.62 13.93
CA SER A 54 6.17 -25.90 13.80
C SER A 54 7.04 -24.65 14.00
N PHE A 55 8.35 -24.88 14.20
CA PHE A 55 9.34 -23.80 14.27
C PHE A 55 9.47 -23.05 12.94
N GLU A 56 9.37 -23.75 11.81
CA GLU A 56 9.41 -23.16 10.47
C GLU A 56 8.23 -22.21 10.25
N GLU A 57 7.03 -22.59 10.70
CA GLU A 57 5.85 -21.73 10.64
C GLU A 57 6.03 -20.45 11.48
N SER A 58 6.64 -20.58 12.66
CA SER A 58 6.97 -19.45 13.53
C SER A 58 7.98 -18.48 12.89
N LEU A 59 9.05 -19.03 12.28
CA LEU A 59 10.06 -18.23 11.57
C LEU A 59 9.46 -17.50 10.38
N GLU A 60 8.66 -18.19 9.57
CA GLU A 60 7.99 -17.61 8.40
C GLU A 60 7.02 -16.49 8.82
N ALA A 61 6.20 -16.72 9.85
CA ALA A 61 5.31 -15.69 10.38
C ALA A 61 6.08 -14.48 10.92
N THR A 62 7.19 -14.69 11.61
CA THR A 62 8.04 -13.61 12.14
C THR A 62 8.67 -12.81 11.00
N ALA A 63 9.24 -13.48 9.99
CA ALA A 63 9.86 -12.84 8.83
C ALA A 63 8.88 -11.96 8.04
N ARG A 64 7.61 -12.38 7.94
CA ARG A 64 6.56 -11.67 7.18
C ARG A 64 5.91 -10.50 7.90
N THR A 65 6.05 -10.43 9.22
CA THR A 65 5.34 -9.45 10.06
C THR A 65 6.26 -8.47 10.79
N THR A 66 7.57 -8.67 10.67
CA THR A 66 8.55 -7.74 11.22
C THR A 66 8.57 -6.49 10.35
N SER A 67 8.07 -5.37 10.89
CA SER A 67 8.28 -4.05 10.30
C SER A 67 9.70 -3.58 10.60
N ALA A 68 10.43 -3.14 9.58
CA ALA A 68 11.75 -2.58 9.76
C ALA A 68 11.62 -1.07 10.01
N PHE A 69 11.60 -0.67 11.28
CA PHE A 69 11.79 0.73 11.67
C PHE A 69 13.28 1.01 11.77
N HIS A 70 13.88 1.60 10.74
CA HIS A 70 15.25 2.07 10.87
C HIS A 70 15.23 3.52 11.39
N LYS A 71 15.56 3.71 12.67
CA LYS A 71 15.86 5.02 13.27
C LYS A 71 17.38 5.15 13.43
N PRO A 72 18.15 5.52 12.39
CA PRO A 72 19.61 5.65 12.48
C PRO A 72 20.01 6.63 13.58
N ALA A 73 19.21 7.69 13.82
CA ALA A 73 19.45 8.69 14.85
C ALA A 73 19.39 8.18 16.31
N VAL A 74 18.89 6.97 16.58
CA VAL A 74 18.87 6.40 17.96
C VAL A 74 20.24 5.84 18.36
N LEU A 75 21.09 5.51 17.38
CA LEU A 75 22.41 4.91 17.62
C LEU A 75 23.57 5.90 17.44
N ASP A 76 23.33 7.06 16.83
CA ASP A 76 24.34 8.11 16.66
C ASP A 76 23.91 9.42 17.37
N PRO A 77 24.53 9.73 18.52
CA PRO A 77 24.28 10.98 19.27
C PRO A 77 24.57 12.26 18.45
N ALA A 78 25.38 12.19 17.40
CA ALA A 78 25.68 13.35 16.55
C ALA A 78 24.51 13.73 15.61
N LEU A 79 23.62 12.77 15.31
CA LEU A 79 22.43 12.97 14.47
C LEU A 79 21.18 13.37 15.28
N ALA A 80 21.24 13.32 16.61
CA ALA A 80 20.13 13.68 17.49
C ALA A 80 19.70 15.17 17.41
N ASN A 81 20.58 16.02 16.87
CA ASN A 81 20.34 17.46 16.71
C ASN A 81 19.89 17.85 15.28
N GLY A 82 19.74 16.89 14.37
CA GLY A 82 19.28 17.15 13.00
C GLY A 82 17.77 17.35 12.95
N THR A 83 17.31 18.43 12.28
CA THR A 83 15.91 18.65 11.92
C THR A 83 15.40 17.71 10.82
N GLU A 84 16.27 16.87 10.25
CA GLU A 84 15.95 15.91 9.20
C GLU A 84 15.65 14.53 9.78
N GLU A 85 14.39 14.11 9.61
CA GLU A 85 13.90 12.80 10.01
C GLU A 85 14.49 11.71 9.10
N GLN A 86 15.59 11.10 9.52
CA GLN A 86 16.20 9.94 8.83
C GLN A 86 15.49 8.61 9.14
N VAL A 87 14.20 8.60 9.46
CA VAL A 87 13.51 7.33 9.70
C VAL A 87 13.06 6.75 8.36
N GLU A 88 13.85 5.81 7.81
CA GLU A 88 13.33 4.92 6.78
C GLU A 88 12.27 4.02 7.41
N GLN A 89 11.00 4.35 7.18
CA GLN A 89 9.88 3.52 7.62
C GLN A 89 9.53 2.56 6.49
N ILE A 90 9.88 1.28 6.68
CA ILE A 90 9.66 0.23 5.68
C ILE A 90 8.53 -0.67 6.18
N ASN A 91 7.48 -0.78 5.35
CA ASN A 91 6.33 -1.65 5.64
C ASN A 91 6.76 -3.11 5.79
N ASP A 92 6.04 -3.86 6.63
CA ASP A 92 6.15 -5.31 6.65
C ASP A 92 5.66 -5.93 5.33
N GLU A 93 5.87 -7.25 5.17
CA GLU A 93 5.43 -7.97 3.98
C GLU A 93 3.89 -8.01 3.87
N ARG A 94 3.17 -7.98 4.99
CA ARG A 94 1.69 -8.00 5.03
C ARG A 94 1.06 -6.80 4.35
N ILE A 95 1.77 -5.69 4.23
CA ILE A 95 1.32 -4.50 3.50
C ILE A 95 2.08 -4.33 2.18
N THR A 96 3.41 -4.48 2.20
CA THR A 96 4.23 -4.32 0.98
C THR A 96 3.87 -5.34 -0.10
N GLY A 97 3.57 -6.58 0.29
CA GLY A 97 3.17 -7.65 -0.62
C GLY A 97 1.89 -7.33 -1.39
N PRO A 98 0.76 -7.05 -0.71
CA PRO A 98 -0.45 -6.60 -1.38
C PRO A 98 -0.27 -5.33 -2.20
N ILE A 99 0.47 -4.32 -1.74
CA ILE A 99 0.74 -3.11 -2.54
C ILE A 99 1.41 -3.48 -3.86
N CYS A 100 2.48 -4.27 -3.79
CA CYS A 100 3.25 -4.68 -4.95
C CYS A 100 2.39 -5.52 -5.93
N HIS A 101 1.62 -6.47 -5.39
CA HIS A 101 0.76 -7.35 -6.18
C HIS A 101 -0.38 -6.61 -6.87
N ILE A 102 -1.06 -5.68 -6.17
CA ILE A 102 -2.12 -4.88 -6.79
C ILE A 102 -1.55 -3.91 -7.83
N ARG A 103 -0.36 -3.33 -7.61
CA ARG A 103 0.32 -2.52 -8.64
C ARG A 103 0.70 -3.35 -9.88
N LEU A 104 1.06 -4.62 -9.70
CA LEU A 104 1.25 -5.54 -10.82
C LEU A 104 -0.06 -5.73 -11.59
N TYR A 105 -1.18 -5.94 -10.90
CA TYR A 105 -2.50 -6.02 -11.52
C TYR A 105 -2.91 -4.73 -12.25
N VAL A 106 -2.56 -3.55 -11.72
CA VAL A 106 -2.73 -2.27 -12.44
C VAL A 106 -1.98 -2.30 -13.77
N THR A 107 -0.71 -2.73 -13.76
CA THR A 107 0.11 -2.85 -14.97
C THR A 107 -0.51 -3.85 -15.96
N PHE A 108 -0.99 -5.00 -15.46
CA PHE A 108 -1.67 -6.01 -16.27
C PHE A 108 -2.93 -5.45 -16.93
N ALA A 109 -3.77 -4.73 -16.19
CA ALA A 109 -4.99 -4.14 -16.71
C ALA A 109 -4.68 -3.07 -17.78
N ARG A 110 -3.73 -2.17 -17.51
CA ARG A 110 -3.29 -1.13 -18.47
C ARG A 110 -2.80 -1.72 -19.79
N ARG A 111 -2.09 -2.85 -19.72
CA ARG A 111 -1.51 -3.53 -20.89
C ARG A 111 -2.40 -4.61 -21.49
N GLY A 112 -3.63 -4.82 -20.96
CA GLY A 112 -4.55 -5.86 -21.42
C GLY A 112 -4.04 -7.28 -21.22
N LEU A 113 -3.15 -7.51 -20.24
CA LEU A 113 -2.47 -8.80 -20.05
C LEU A 113 -3.39 -9.89 -19.50
N PHE A 114 -4.41 -9.53 -18.70
CA PHE A 114 -5.37 -10.52 -18.20
C PHE A 114 -6.03 -11.30 -19.33
N ASP A 115 -6.57 -10.61 -20.32
CA ASP A 115 -7.24 -11.26 -21.46
C ASP A 115 -6.24 -11.96 -22.38
N LYS A 116 -5.08 -11.31 -22.64
CA LYS A 116 -4.01 -11.85 -23.49
C LYS A 116 -3.50 -13.20 -22.97
N VAL A 117 -3.23 -13.30 -21.68
CA VAL A 117 -2.74 -14.54 -21.03
C VAL A 117 -3.77 -15.67 -21.14
N LEU A 118 -5.05 -15.37 -20.89
CA LEU A 118 -6.10 -16.39 -20.91
C LEU A 118 -6.31 -16.98 -22.31
N GLN A 119 -6.06 -16.20 -23.35
CA GLN A 119 -6.20 -16.61 -24.76
C GLN A 119 -5.01 -17.41 -25.30
N TRP A 120 -3.85 -17.38 -24.66
CA TRP A 120 -2.67 -18.10 -25.17
C TRP A 120 -2.83 -19.62 -25.16
N GLU A 121 -2.48 -20.27 -26.26
CA GLU A 121 -2.44 -21.74 -26.35
C GLU A 121 -1.05 -22.29 -26.04
N THR A 122 -0.01 -21.49 -26.29
CA THR A 122 1.39 -21.83 -26.08
C THR A 122 2.10 -20.76 -25.25
N SER A 123 3.10 -21.17 -24.46
CA SER A 123 3.90 -20.22 -23.69
C SER A 123 4.68 -19.30 -24.62
N PRO A 124 4.64 -17.97 -24.42
CA PRO A 124 5.51 -17.06 -25.16
C PRO A 124 6.98 -17.31 -24.78
N GLU A 125 7.88 -16.94 -25.71
CA GLU A 125 9.32 -17.00 -25.47
C GLU A 125 9.70 -16.14 -24.25
N GLY A 126 10.59 -16.66 -23.39
CA GLY A 126 11.03 -15.99 -22.17
C GLY A 126 10.13 -16.18 -20.94
N LEU A 127 8.96 -16.84 -21.06
CA LEU A 127 8.14 -17.16 -19.90
C LEU A 127 8.85 -18.20 -19.02
N ASN A 128 9.11 -17.82 -17.78
CA ASN A 128 9.80 -18.62 -16.78
C ASN A 128 9.00 -18.69 -15.47
N VAL A 129 7.74 -19.13 -15.59
CA VAL A 129 6.86 -19.39 -14.45
C VAL A 129 6.88 -20.88 -14.15
N GLU A 130 7.14 -21.26 -12.90
CA GLU A 130 7.01 -22.65 -12.46
C GLU A 130 5.58 -23.16 -12.70
N GLY A 131 5.45 -24.34 -13.33
CA GLY A 131 4.16 -24.85 -13.81
C GLY A 131 3.69 -24.25 -15.15
N GLY A 132 4.47 -23.35 -15.77
CA GLY A 132 4.28 -22.85 -17.12
C GLY A 132 3.01 -22.00 -17.31
N LEU A 133 2.52 -21.97 -18.55
CA LEU A 133 1.34 -21.18 -18.93
C LEU A 133 0.08 -21.55 -18.15
N GLY A 134 -0.10 -22.84 -17.80
CA GLY A 134 -1.25 -23.27 -17.00
C GLY A 134 -1.30 -22.55 -15.66
N ARG A 135 -0.17 -22.53 -14.94
CA ARG A 135 -0.05 -21.80 -13.67
C ARG A 135 -0.25 -20.30 -13.84
N LEU A 136 0.30 -19.71 -14.91
CA LEU A 136 0.11 -18.29 -15.20
C LEU A 136 -1.37 -17.93 -15.41
N LYS A 137 -2.13 -18.77 -16.14
CA LYS A 137 -3.57 -18.58 -16.36
C LYS A 137 -4.37 -18.70 -15.06
N GLU A 138 -4.02 -19.64 -14.18
CA GLU A 138 -4.63 -19.76 -12.85
C GLU A 138 -4.42 -18.47 -12.04
N LEU A 139 -3.18 -17.97 -12.00
CA LEU A 139 -2.82 -16.77 -11.24
C LEU A 139 -3.43 -15.48 -11.82
N ALA A 140 -3.71 -15.46 -13.13
CA ALA A 140 -4.39 -14.36 -13.82
C ALA A 140 -5.91 -14.54 -13.88
N SER A 141 -6.45 -15.63 -13.31
CA SER A 141 -7.88 -15.92 -13.35
C SER A 141 -8.69 -14.90 -12.53
N GLU A 142 -9.96 -14.72 -12.88
CA GLU A 142 -10.83 -13.81 -12.15
C GLU A 142 -11.02 -14.21 -10.68
N ALA A 143 -11.01 -15.53 -10.40
CA ALA A 143 -11.10 -16.05 -9.05
C ALA A 143 -9.90 -15.63 -8.19
N GLU A 144 -8.68 -15.76 -8.73
CA GLU A 144 -7.47 -15.35 -8.03
C GLU A 144 -7.42 -13.83 -7.83
N VAL A 145 -7.79 -13.05 -8.86
CA VAL A 145 -7.85 -11.58 -8.72
C VAL A 145 -8.81 -11.18 -7.60
N LYS A 146 -10.02 -11.73 -7.55
CA LYS A 146 -10.99 -11.47 -6.48
C LYS A 146 -10.47 -11.89 -5.10
N HIS A 147 -9.76 -13.00 -5.03
CA HIS A 147 -9.14 -13.47 -3.79
C HIS A 147 -8.08 -12.48 -3.28
N SER A 148 -7.13 -12.10 -4.14
CA SER A 148 -6.07 -11.13 -3.83
C SER A 148 -6.63 -9.76 -3.41
N LEU A 149 -7.68 -9.28 -4.10
CA LEU A 149 -8.36 -8.03 -3.73
C LEU A 149 -8.99 -8.11 -2.34
N SER A 150 -9.63 -9.22 -2.00
CA SER A 150 -10.27 -9.41 -0.69
C SER A 150 -9.23 -9.34 0.44
N ILE A 151 -8.08 -10.01 0.26
CA ILE A 151 -6.96 -9.93 1.21
C ILE A 151 -6.49 -8.47 1.36
N ALA A 152 -6.28 -7.76 0.24
CA ALA A 152 -5.81 -6.38 0.27
C ALA A 152 -6.80 -5.44 1.00
N ILE A 153 -8.10 -5.59 0.75
CA ILE A 153 -9.17 -4.82 1.42
C ILE A 153 -9.12 -5.04 2.94
N GLU A 154 -9.02 -6.29 3.39
CA GLU A 154 -8.91 -6.62 4.81
C GLU A 154 -7.68 -5.96 5.44
N ARG A 155 -6.54 -5.98 4.74
CA ARG A 155 -5.30 -5.35 5.23
C ARG A 155 -5.40 -3.84 5.36
N VAL A 156 -6.12 -3.14 4.47
CA VAL A 156 -6.38 -1.69 4.62
C VAL A 156 -7.12 -1.42 5.93
N ALA A 157 -8.19 -2.18 6.20
CA ALA A 157 -9.00 -2.01 7.40
C ALA A 157 -8.20 -2.34 8.68
N GLU A 158 -7.47 -3.45 8.70
CA GLU A 158 -6.61 -3.86 9.83
C GLU A 158 -5.56 -2.78 10.17
N ARG A 159 -4.91 -2.21 9.16
CA ARG A 159 -3.90 -1.16 9.36
C ARG A 159 -4.49 0.14 9.87
N ARG A 160 -5.65 0.54 9.35
CA ARG A 160 -6.35 1.71 9.90
C ARG A 160 -6.72 1.51 11.36
N GLU A 161 -7.22 0.33 11.74
CA GLU A 161 -7.55 0.05 13.15
C GLU A 161 -6.31 -0.02 14.05
N THR A 162 -5.21 -0.59 13.57
CA THR A 162 -3.91 -0.53 14.26
C THR A 162 -3.49 0.92 14.50
N GLY A 163 -3.58 1.78 13.49
CA GLY A 163 -3.31 3.21 13.61
C GLY A 163 -4.22 3.90 14.64
N ASN A 164 -5.51 3.56 14.66
CA ASN A 164 -6.47 4.06 15.66
C ASN A 164 -6.05 3.69 17.08
N ASP A 165 -5.69 2.42 17.31
CA ASP A 165 -5.30 1.91 18.63
C ASP A 165 -3.99 2.53 19.11
N ILE A 166 -2.99 2.64 18.25
CA ILE A 166 -1.71 3.30 18.57
C ILE A 166 -1.95 4.77 18.92
N PHE A 167 -2.72 5.49 18.12
CA PHE A 167 -3.03 6.90 18.37
C PHE A 167 -3.81 7.08 19.68
N ARG A 168 -4.87 6.30 19.92
CA ARG A 168 -5.77 6.49 21.05
C ARG A 168 -5.15 6.04 22.37
N ARG A 169 -4.53 4.86 22.39
CA ARG A 169 -4.04 4.20 23.61
C ARG A 169 -2.57 4.51 23.90
N LYS A 170 -1.71 4.46 22.87
CA LYS A 170 -0.25 4.60 23.05
C LYS A 170 0.25 6.04 22.87
N LYS A 171 -0.56 6.93 22.26
CA LYS A 171 -0.21 8.34 21.98
C LYS A 171 1.08 8.52 21.16
N ARG A 172 1.44 7.53 20.33
CA ARG A 172 2.63 7.54 19.48
C ARG A 172 2.26 8.04 18.08
N LEU A 173 2.47 9.33 17.82
CA LEU A 173 2.07 9.97 16.57
C LEU A 173 2.81 9.40 15.35
N ASP A 174 4.13 9.17 15.46
CA ASP A 174 4.95 8.59 14.38
C ASP A 174 4.44 7.23 13.91
N ASP A 175 4.27 6.33 14.86
CA ASP A 175 3.78 4.98 14.59
C ASP A 175 2.37 5.01 13.98
N ALA A 176 1.46 5.80 14.55
CA ALA A 176 0.11 5.90 14.02
C ALA A 176 0.09 6.49 12.60
N ARG A 177 0.91 7.53 12.34
CA ARG A 177 1.09 8.11 11.01
C ARG A 177 1.52 7.04 10.01
N PHE A 178 2.50 6.22 10.39
CA PHE A 178 3.03 5.17 9.54
C PHE A 178 1.92 4.18 9.16
N GLU A 179 1.16 3.66 10.13
CA GLU A 179 0.05 2.74 9.85
C GLU A 179 -1.00 3.36 8.90
N TYR A 180 -1.40 4.62 9.14
CA TYR A 180 -2.36 5.31 8.26
C TYR A 180 -1.80 5.55 6.86
N TRP A 181 -0.54 5.96 6.74
CA TRP A 181 0.09 6.17 5.44
C TRP A 181 0.16 4.88 4.64
N SER A 182 0.53 3.78 5.28
CA SER A 182 0.63 2.47 4.65
C SER A 182 -0.73 1.91 4.23
N ALA A 183 -1.78 2.13 5.04
CA ALA A 183 -3.16 1.85 4.64
C ALA A 183 -3.58 2.69 3.41
N ALA A 184 -3.23 3.98 3.40
CA ALA A 184 -3.51 4.86 2.27
C ALA A 184 -2.78 4.41 0.99
N GLU A 185 -1.53 3.96 1.07
CA GLU A 185 -0.79 3.47 -0.09
C GLU A 185 -1.47 2.24 -0.72
N LEU A 186 -1.90 1.27 0.10
CA LEU A 186 -2.62 0.10 -0.40
C LEU A 186 -4.01 0.45 -0.95
N ALA A 187 -4.75 1.33 -0.26
CA ALA A 187 -6.04 1.81 -0.75
C ALA A 187 -5.90 2.56 -2.08
N ALA A 188 -4.83 3.34 -2.27
CA ALA A 188 -4.54 4.01 -3.53
C ALA A 188 -4.29 3.01 -4.67
N ALA A 189 -3.53 1.94 -4.43
CA ALA A 189 -3.32 0.89 -5.43
C ALA A 189 -4.64 0.19 -5.81
N LEU A 190 -5.51 -0.10 -4.84
CA LEU A 190 -6.83 -0.70 -5.10
C LEU A 190 -7.73 0.23 -5.91
N VAL A 191 -7.76 1.51 -5.56
CA VAL A 191 -8.52 2.53 -6.28
C VAL A 191 -8.02 2.69 -7.72
N GLU A 192 -6.70 2.73 -7.91
CA GLU A 192 -6.10 2.80 -9.25
C GLU A 192 -6.43 1.55 -10.07
N PHE A 193 -6.45 0.37 -9.45
CA PHE A 193 -6.84 -0.87 -10.11
C PHE A 193 -8.31 -0.85 -10.57
N ASP A 194 -9.22 -0.35 -9.74
CA ASP A 194 -10.62 -0.16 -10.14
C ASP A 194 -10.74 0.78 -11.36
N ASP A 195 -10.00 1.89 -11.33
CA ASP A 195 -9.97 2.88 -12.41
C ASP A 195 -9.48 2.26 -13.73
N VAL A 196 -8.36 1.53 -13.72
CA VAL A 196 -7.81 0.93 -14.96
C VAL A 196 -8.53 -0.34 -15.41
N SER A 197 -9.31 -0.97 -14.53
CA SER A 197 -10.17 -2.11 -14.85
C SER A 197 -11.57 -1.69 -15.31
N ASN A 198 -11.80 -0.38 -15.50
CA ASN A 198 -13.07 0.20 -15.92
C ASN A 198 -14.25 -0.22 -15.02
N GLY A 199 -14.01 -0.31 -13.71
CA GLY A 199 -15.05 -0.65 -12.73
C GLY A 199 -15.48 -2.12 -12.72
N LYS A 200 -14.73 -3.03 -13.36
CA LYS A 200 -15.01 -4.49 -13.32
C LYS A 200 -15.12 -5.03 -11.89
N TYR A 201 -14.41 -4.41 -10.94
CA TYR A 201 -14.37 -4.81 -9.53
C TYR A 201 -15.01 -3.79 -8.59
N ALA A 202 -15.81 -2.84 -9.11
CA ALA A 202 -16.33 -1.71 -8.35
C ALA A 202 -17.20 -2.13 -7.14
N GLU A 203 -17.95 -3.24 -7.24
CA GLU A 203 -18.73 -3.73 -6.11
C GLU A 203 -17.84 -4.23 -4.96
N LEU A 204 -16.77 -4.96 -5.28
CA LEU A 204 -15.82 -5.49 -4.31
C LEU A 204 -14.99 -4.37 -3.68
N LEU A 205 -14.62 -3.37 -4.48
CA LEU A 205 -13.78 -2.24 -4.07
C LEU A 205 -14.59 -1.05 -3.53
N ALA A 206 -15.90 -1.21 -3.35
CA ALA A 206 -16.76 -0.15 -2.86
C ALA A 206 -16.34 0.33 -1.46
N GLY A 207 -16.15 1.64 -1.31
CA GLY A 207 -15.68 2.26 -0.08
C GLY A 207 -14.16 2.44 0.00
N MET A 208 -13.38 1.94 -0.97
CA MET A 208 -11.92 2.10 -0.96
C MET A 208 -11.48 3.54 -1.16
N ARG A 209 -12.22 4.37 -1.91
CA ARG A 209 -11.87 5.80 -2.04
C ARG A 209 -12.12 6.54 -0.74
N LYS A 210 -13.19 6.18 -0.03
CA LYS A 210 -13.47 6.69 1.32
C LYS A 210 -12.36 6.32 2.29
N GLU A 211 -11.95 5.05 2.31
CA GLU A 211 -10.84 4.57 3.15
C GLU A 211 -9.55 5.32 2.83
N LEU A 212 -9.23 5.55 1.55
CA LEU A 212 -8.08 6.35 1.13
C LEU A 212 -8.14 7.78 1.68
N VAL A 213 -9.27 8.48 1.53
CA VAL A 213 -9.46 9.85 2.05
C VAL A 213 -9.29 9.92 3.57
N LEU A 214 -9.86 8.96 4.30
CA LEU A 214 -9.79 8.91 5.76
C LEU A 214 -8.36 8.67 6.25
N ASN A 215 -7.66 7.70 5.66
CA ASN A 215 -6.29 7.36 6.03
C ASN A 215 -5.31 8.50 5.72
N LEU A 216 -5.41 9.14 4.55
CA LEU A 216 -4.63 10.35 4.22
C LEU A 216 -4.89 11.49 5.22
N GLY A 217 -6.14 11.75 5.55
CA GLY A 217 -6.50 12.77 6.54
C GLY A 217 -5.95 12.47 7.94
N ASN A 218 -5.93 11.19 8.35
CA ASN A 218 -5.37 10.78 9.63
C ASN A 218 -3.85 10.88 9.65
N ALA A 219 -3.16 10.43 8.59
CA ALA A 219 -1.72 10.60 8.43
C ALA A 219 -1.33 12.10 8.47
N ALA A 220 -2.13 12.97 7.84
CA ALA A 220 -1.95 14.42 7.91
C ALA A 220 -2.07 14.98 9.33
N GLU A 221 -3.07 14.54 10.11
CA GLU A 221 -3.22 14.99 11.50
C GLU A 221 -2.04 14.58 12.36
N MET A 222 -1.55 13.35 12.21
CA MET A 222 -0.39 12.89 12.96
C MET A 222 0.83 13.72 12.58
N SER A 223 1.02 13.98 11.29
CA SER A 223 2.11 14.81 10.77
C SER A 223 2.05 16.26 11.30
N LEU A 224 0.86 16.86 11.36
CA LEU A 224 0.65 18.18 11.96
C LEU A 224 1.01 18.20 13.45
N GLY A 225 0.60 17.17 14.20
CA GLY A 225 0.92 17.04 15.62
C GLY A 225 2.42 16.95 15.91
N GLN A 226 3.21 16.58 14.91
CA GLN A 226 4.67 16.46 14.98
C GLN A 226 5.42 17.63 14.34
N GLY A 227 4.71 18.62 13.77
CA GLY A 227 5.35 19.74 13.07
C GLY A 227 5.89 19.40 11.67
N TYR A 228 5.54 18.24 11.11
CA TYR A 228 5.90 17.85 9.74
C TYR A 228 4.92 18.45 8.72
N PHE A 229 4.97 19.77 8.59
CA PHE A 229 3.97 20.52 7.84
C PHE A 229 3.98 20.22 6.34
N ASP A 230 5.13 19.98 5.72
CA ASP A 230 5.21 19.61 4.29
C ASP A 230 4.53 18.27 4.02
N ARG A 231 4.80 17.24 4.84
CA ARG A 231 4.11 15.94 4.72
C ARG A 231 2.62 16.06 4.97
N ALA A 232 2.23 16.82 6.01
CA ALA A 232 0.82 17.08 6.28
C ALA A 232 0.12 17.71 5.07
N LEU A 233 0.76 18.69 4.42
CA LEU A 233 0.25 19.36 3.24
C LEU A 233 0.06 18.39 2.08
N VAL A 234 1.05 17.52 1.80
CA VAL A 234 0.96 16.49 0.75
C VAL A 234 -0.25 15.58 0.98
N PHE A 235 -0.35 14.98 2.17
CA PHE A 235 -1.43 14.05 2.50
C PHE A 235 -2.81 14.71 2.45
N THR A 236 -2.96 15.87 3.09
CA THR A 236 -4.26 16.52 3.20
C THR A 236 -4.72 17.14 1.88
N SER A 237 -3.80 17.59 1.02
CA SER A 237 -4.15 18.07 -0.32
C SER A 237 -4.64 16.92 -1.20
N ALA A 238 -4.00 15.75 -1.12
CA ALA A 238 -4.47 14.55 -1.81
C ALA A 238 -5.87 14.13 -1.31
N ALA A 239 -6.08 14.15 0.02
CA ALA A 239 -7.37 13.79 0.61
C ALA A 239 -8.51 14.71 0.17
N VAL A 240 -8.28 16.03 0.06
CA VAL A 240 -9.29 16.99 -0.43
C VAL A 240 -9.65 16.71 -1.89
N ARG A 241 -8.64 16.57 -2.77
CA ARG A 241 -8.87 16.29 -4.20
C ARG A 241 -9.61 14.98 -4.44
N LEU A 242 -9.34 13.96 -3.62
CA LEU A 242 -9.99 12.65 -3.74
C LEU A 242 -11.43 12.68 -3.23
N ALA A 243 -11.71 13.45 -2.19
CA ALA A 243 -13.06 13.56 -1.64
C ALA A 243 -14.06 14.15 -2.66
N GLU A 244 -13.61 15.03 -3.56
CA GLU A 244 -14.43 15.59 -4.64
C GLU A 244 -14.91 14.55 -5.66
N ARG A 245 -14.25 13.38 -5.72
CA ARG A 245 -14.57 12.28 -6.64
C ARG A 245 -15.33 11.15 -5.97
N CYS A 246 -15.63 11.28 -4.68
CA CYS A 246 -16.32 10.25 -3.90
C CYS A 246 -17.84 10.38 -4.04
N ALA A 247 -18.53 9.25 -4.22
CA ALA A 247 -19.99 9.20 -4.31
C ALA A 247 -20.53 7.83 -3.85
N GLY A 248 -21.81 7.76 -3.50
CA GLY A 248 -22.46 6.50 -3.11
C GLY A 248 -21.79 5.83 -1.91
N LYS A 249 -21.31 4.59 -2.08
CA LYS A 249 -20.59 3.85 -1.03
C LYS A 249 -19.23 4.45 -0.67
N ASP A 250 -18.65 5.24 -1.58
CA ASP A 250 -17.41 6.00 -1.35
C ASP A 250 -17.66 7.36 -0.70
N ASP A 251 -18.92 7.78 -0.51
CA ASP A 251 -19.22 9.13 -0.03
C ASP A 251 -18.51 9.45 1.30
N VAL A 252 -17.94 10.65 1.33
CA VAL A 252 -17.20 11.19 2.45
C VAL A 252 -17.97 12.39 2.98
N GLY A 253 -18.59 12.24 4.16
CA GLY A 253 -19.43 13.29 4.72
C GLY A 253 -18.73 14.64 4.85
N GLN A 254 -19.48 15.74 4.67
CA GLN A 254 -18.98 17.12 4.62
C GLN A 254 -18.04 17.49 5.78
N SER A 255 -18.29 16.96 6.98
CA SER A 255 -17.43 17.18 8.16
C SER A 255 -15.98 16.74 7.93
N VAL A 256 -15.75 15.62 7.24
CA VAL A 256 -14.42 15.11 6.91
C VAL A 256 -13.74 15.99 5.87
N ILE A 257 -14.48 16.41 4.83
CA ILE A 257 -13.99 17.33 3.80
C ILE A 257 -13.50 18.63 4.42
N GLU A 258 -14.35 19.26 5.25
CA GLU A 258 -14.00 20.51 5.93
C GLU A 258 -12.85 20.33 6.93
N LYS A 259 -12.75 19.16 7.58
CA LYS A 259 -11.60 18.84 8.45
C LYS A 259 -10.31 18.79 7.65
N ASN A 260 -10.30 18.17 6.47
CA ASN A 260 -9.13 18.10 5.60
C ASN A 260 -8.76 19.48 5.02
N LYS A 261 -9.74 20.31 4.64
CA LYS A 261 -9.46 21.71 4.23
C LYS A 261 -8.81 22.52 5.35
N ARG A 262 -9.31 22.42 6.60
CA ARG A 262 -8.66 23.08 7.75
C ARG A 262 -7.23 22.60 8.00
N ARG A 263 -6.95 21.30 7.75
CA ARG A 263 -5.59 20.74 7.85
C ARG A 263 -4.65 21.30 6.78
N VAL A 264 -5.15 21.62 5.57
CA VAL A 264 -4.36 22.31 4.53
C VAL A 264 -3.90 23.66 5.06
N THR A 265 -4.83 24.49 5.54
CA THR A 265 -4.50 25.83 6.08
C THR A 265 -3.52 25.74 7.25
N ARG A 266 -3.72 24.80 8.18
CA ARG A 266 -2.79 24.56 9.30
C ARG A 266 -1.38 24.20 8.83
N ALA A 267 -1.27 23.36 7.80
CA ALA A 267 0.02 22.95 7.23
C ALA A 267 0.72 24.15 6.55
N GLU A 268 0.01 24.90 5.71
CA GLU A 268 0.56 26.10 5.06
C GLU A 268 1.04 27.16 6.06
N ASP A 269 0.25 27.41 7.11
CA ASP A 269 0.64 28.33 8.18
C ASP A 269 1.87 27.85 8.94
N GLY A 270 1.98 26.54 9.18
CA GLY A 270 3.16 25.92 9.78
C GLY A 270 4.42 26.13 8.94
N ILE A 271 4.34 25.88 7.63
CA ILE A 271 5.44 26.11 6.68
C ILE A 271 5.86 27.59 6.67
N LYS A 272 4.88 28.51 6.63
CA LYS A 272 5.16 29.96 6.67
C LYS A 272 5.86 30.40 7.96
N ARG A 273 5.51 29.79 9.10
CA ARG A 273 6.17 30.09 10.39
C ARG A 273 7.59 29.56 10.43
N GLN A 274 7.84 28.35 9.92
CA GLN A 274 9.18 27.77 9.84
C GLN A 274 10.11 28.59 8.92
N LYS A 275 9.60 29.20 7.85
CA LYS A 275 10.40 30.07 6.96
C LYS A 275 10.75 31.44 7.54
N LYS A 276 10.12 31.84 8.64
CA LYS A 276 10.29 33.17 9.28
C LYS A 276 11.14 33.14 10.55
N GLY A 277 11.38 31.95 11.11
CA GLY A 277 12.27 31.73 12.25
C GLY A 277 13.63 31.26 11.78
#